data_AF-A0A7C9IUL2-F1
#
_entry.id   AF-A0A7C9IUL2-F1
#
_cell.length_a   1.000
_cell.length_b   1.000
_cell.length_c   1.000
_cell.angle_alpha   90.00
_cell.angle_beta   90.00
_cell.angle_gamma   90.00
#
_symmetry.space_group_name_H-M   'P 1'
#
loop_
_entity.id
_entity.type
_entity.pdbx_description
1 polymer ?
#
loop_
_entity_poly.entity_id
_entity_poly.type
_entity_poly.pdbx_seq_one_letter_code
_entity_poly.pdbx_strand_id
1 'polypeptide(L)'
;MEFKTTKRDLEAVFAQIQNQVVDATLPDEELVHRLTRLARRMHQLAQDAWADEAEDFSHLAGQLLNAVKKGDVEGCVMLVESLDDAQTFCHRTFRE
;
A
#
# COMPACT_ATOMS: atom_id res chain seq x y z
N MET A 1 -3.14 -12.71 15.79
CA MET A 1 -3.85 -13.24 14.61
C MET A 1 -4.23 -12.13 13.64
N GLU A 2 -4.81 -11.02 14.11
CA GLU A 2 -5.24 -9.91 13.24
C GLU A 2 -4.13 -9.35 12.34
N PHE A 3 -2.94 -9.06 12.88
CA PHE A 3 -1.81 -8.55 12.10
C PHE A 3 -1.47 -9.41 10.88
N LYS A 4 -1.32 -10.73 11.05
CA LYS A 4 -0.96 -11.65 9.97
C LYS A 4 -2.02 -11.68 8.87
N THR A 5 -3.30 -11.61 9.25
CA THR A 5 -4.40 -11.55 8.30
C THR A 5 -4.41 -10.23 7.56
N THR A 6 -4.29 -9.10 8.28
CA THR A 6 -4.23 -7.76 7.67
C THR A 6 -3.05 -7.64 6.70
N LYS A 7 -1.87 -8.13 7.07
CA LYS A 7 -0.69 -8.17 6.20
C LYS A 7 -0.97 -8.96 4.92
N ARG A 8 -1.48 -10.20 5.03
CA ARG A 8 -1.77 -11.04 3.87
C ARG A 8 -2.82 -10.42 2.93
N ASP A 9 -3.87 -9.83 3.50
CA ASP A 9 -4.88 -9.11 2.71
C ASP A 9 -4.29 -7.88 2.02
N LEU A 10 -3.41 -7.14 2.71
CA LEU A 10 -2.72 -5.98 2.14
C LEU A 10 -1.83 -6.39 0.97
N GLU A 11 -0.99 -7.42 1.14
CA GLU A 11 -0.12 -7.97 0.09
C GLU A 11 -0.94 -8.43 -1.14
N ALA A 12 -2.06 -9.14 -0.91
CA ALA A 12 -2.91 -9.63 -1.99
C ALA A 12 -3.62 -8.50 -2.77
N VAL A 13 -4.04 -7.43 -2.09
CA VAL A 13 -4.65 -6.26 -2.75
C VAL A 13 -3.58 -5.46 -3.49
N PHE A 14 -2.40 -5.28 -2.90
CA PHE A 14 -1.32 -4.52 -3.51
C PHE A 14 -0.81 -5.19 -4.79
N ALA A 15 -0.65 -6.52 -4.80
CA ALA A 15 -0.27 -7.26 -6.00
C ALA A 15 -1.29 -7.11 -7.15
N GLN A 16 -2.59 -7.01 -6.85
CA GLN A 16 -3.62 -6.75 -7.87
C GLN A 16 -3.48 -5.35 -8.46
N ILE A 17 -3.18 -4.35 -7.64
CA ILE A 17 -2.94 -2.97 -8.07
C ILE A 17 -1.68 -2.91 -8.94
N GLN A 18 -0.59 -3.58 -8.53
CA GLN A 18 0.65 -3.67 -9.31
C GLN A 18 0.42 -4.23 -10.71
N ASN A 19 -0.34 -5.31 -10.83
CA ASN A 19 -0.68 -5.90 -12.13
C ASN A 19 -1.47 -4.94 -13.04
N GLN A 20 -2.25 -4.01 -12.49
CA GLN A 20 -3.00 -3.04 -13.29
C GLN A 20 -2.10 -1.89 -13.78
N VAL A 21 -1.20 -1.40 -12.94
CA VAL A 21 -0.31 -0.29 -13.33
C VAL A 21 0.83 -0.72 -14.25
N VAL A 22 1.21 -2.00 -14.28
CA VAL A 22 2.22 -2.55 -15.22
C VAL A 22 1.84 -2.29 -16.68
N ASP A 23 0.55 -2.35 -17.00
CA ASP A 23 0.02 -2.04 -18.33
C ASP A 23 -0.27 -0.54 -18.53
N ALA A 24 0.27 0.33 -17.67
CA ALA A 24 -0.01 1.77 -17.62
C ALA A 24 -1.51 2.08 -17.57
N THR A 25 -2.28 1.26 -16.85
CA THR A 25 -3.72 1.49 -16.64
C THR A 25 -3.97 2.08 -15.27
N LEU A 26 -5.04 2.88 -15.17
CA LEU A 26 -5.50 3.41 -13.90
C LEU A 26 -5.97 2.24 -13.01
N PRO A 27 -5.43 2.09 -11.79
CA PRO A 27 -5.87 1.01 -10.93
C PRO A 27 -7.28 1.27 -10.40
N ASP A 28 -8.00 0.19 -10.13
CA ASP A 28 -9.38 0.21 -9.64
C ASP A 28 -9.49 0.97 -8.31
N GLU A 29 -10.41 1.94 -8.26
CA GLU A 29 -10.58 2.81 -7.10
C GLU A 29 -11.00 2.02 -5.85
N GLU A 30 -11.83 0.99 -5.97
CA GLU A 30 -12.25 0.18 -4.81
C GLU A 30 -11.08 -0.62 -4.24
N LEU A 31 -10.22 -1.19 -5.09
CA LEU A 31 -8.98 -1.85 -4.67
C LEU A 31 -8.06 -0.88 -3.93
N VAL A 32 -7.84 0.32 -4.47
CA VAL A 32 -6.98 1.33 -3.82
C VAL A 32 -7.59 1.84 -2.52
N HIS A 33 -8.91 1.97 -2.44
CA HIS A 33 -9.62 2.27 -1.19
C HIS A 33 -9.41 1.18 -0.14
N ARG A 34 -9.47 -0.10 -0.55
CA ARG A 34 -9.21 -1.23 0.34
C ARG A 34 -7.76 -1.25 0.81
N LEU A 35 -6.80 -1.01 -0.09
CA LEU A 35 -5.38 -0.88 0.26
C LEU A 35 -5.17 0.19 1.34
N THR A 36 -5.74 1.38 1.13
CA THR A 36 -5.61 2.51 2.08
C THR A 36 -6.14 2.16 3.47
N ARG A 37 -7.27 1.44 3.54
CA ARG A 37 -7.84 0.98 4.81
C ARG A 37 -6.95 -0.05 5.51
N LEU A 38 -6.41 -1.00 4.76
CA LEU A 38 -5.50 -2.03 5.28
C LEU A 38 -4.17 -1.43 5.74
N ALA A 39 -3.62 -0.48 5.00
CA ALA A 39 -2.40 0.26 5.34
C ALA A 39 -2.55 1.03 6.66
N ARG A 40 -3.66 1.77 6.83
CA ARG A 40 -3.98 2.43 8.11
C ARG A 40 -4.14 1.44 9.25
N ARG A 41 -4.78 0.30 9.01
CA ARG A 41 -4.92 -0.76 10.02
C ARG A 41 -3.56 -1.35 10.40
N MET A 42 -2.65 -1.51 9.44
CA MET A 42 -1.28 -1.96 9.71
C MET A 42 -0.51 -0.95 10.55
N HIS A 43 -0.60 0.34 10.24
CA HIS A 43 -0.01 1.40 11.06
C HIS A 43 -0.54 1.36 12.50
N GLN A 44 -1.85 1.19 12.71
CA GLN A 44 -2.41 1.04 14.07
C GLN A 44 -1.91 -0.20 14.83
N LEU A 45 -1.50 -1.24 14.10
CA LEU A 45 -0.93 -2.46 14.68
C LEU A 45 0.59 -2.39 14.79
N ALA A 46 1.19 -1.29 14.33
CA ALA A 46 2.62 -1.09 14.36
C ALA A 46 3.15 -0.90 15.77
N GLN A 47 4.31 -1.51 16.01
CA GLN A 47 5.08 -1.29 17.23
C GLN A 47 6.14 -0.23 16.93
N ASP A 48 6.63 0.48 17.96
CA ASP A 48 7.55 1.63 17.81
C ASP A 48 8.73 1.39 16.85
N ALA A 49 9.25 0.16 16.75
CA ALA A 49 10.39 -0.16 15.90
C ALA A 49 10.13 0.01 14.38
N TRP A 50 8.87 0.09 13.95
CA TRP A 50 8.50 0.21 12.53
C TRP A 50 7.24 1.06 12.31
N ALA A 51 6.85 1.84 13.31
CA ALA A 51 5.65 2.68 13.26
C ALA A 51 5.78 3.78 12.20
N ASP A 52 6.95 4.40 12.09
CA ASP A 52 7.24 5.44 11.09
C ASP A 52 7.10 4.91 9.66
N GLU A 53 7.62 3.72 9.35
CA GLU A 53 7.50 3.16 8.00
C GLU A 53 6.08 2.69 7.68
N ALA A 54 5.33 2.22 8.69
CA ALA A 54 3.91 1.94 8.51
C ALA A 54 3.09 3.21 8.28
N GLU A 55 3.46 4.32 8.92
CA GLU A 55 2.87 5.63 8.69
C GLU A 55 3.13 6.10 7.26
N ASP A 56 4.39 6.04 6.81
CA ASP A 56 4.80 6.43 5.45
C ASP A 56 4.06 5.60 4.39
N PHE A 57 4.02 4.28 4.54
CA PHE A 57 3.26 3.39 3.64
C PHE A 57 1.76 3.76 3.62
N SER A 58 1.18 4.05 4.79
CA SER A 58 -0.21 4.49 4.89
C SER A 58 -0.44 5.85 4.22
N HIS A 59 0.53 6.75 4.28
CA HIS A 59 0.48 8.05 3.62
C HIS A 59 0.53 7.89 2.09
N LEU A 60 1.49 7.12 1.58
CA LEU A 60 1.63 6.80 0.15
C LEU A 60 0.37 6.14 -0.42
N ALA A 61 -0.25 5.21 0.31
CA ALA A 61 -1.50 4.58 -0.11
C ALA A 61 -2.64 5.61 -0.24
N GLY A 62 -2.68 6.61 0.65
CA GLY A 62 -3.61 7.73 0.56
C GLY A 62 -3.34 8.66 -0.63
N GLN A 63 -2.07 8.88 -0.97
CA GLN A 63 -1.69 9.63 -2.17
C GLN A 63 -2.09 8.89 -3.45
N LEU A 64 -1.89 7.56 -3.50
CA LEU A 64 -2.30 6.72 -4.62
C LEU A 64 -3.81 6.84 -4.86
N LEU A 65 -4.61 6.76 -3.80
CA LEU A 65 -6.06 6.95 -3.90
C LEU A 65 -6.44 8.31 -4.51
N ASN A 66 -5.71 9.37 -4.15
CA ASN A 66 -5.96 10.69 -4.70
C ASN A 66 -5.55 10.78 -6.18
N ALA A 67 -4.45 10.13 -6.58
CA ALA A 67 -4.02 10.04 -7.97
C ALA A 67 -5.06 9.29 -8.83
N VAL A 68 -5.58 8.17 -8.33
CA VAL A 68 -6.66 7.41 -8.98
C VAL A 68 -7.89 8.27 -9.21
N LYS A 69 -8.35 8.99 -8.17
CA LYS A 69 -9.50 9.90 -8.27
C LYS A 69 -9.33 11.04 -9.25
N LYS A 70 -8.09 11.42 -9.54
CA LYS A 70 -7.74 12.46 -10.51
C LYS A 70 -7.50 11.90 -11.92
N GLY A 71 -7.50 10.59 -12.10
CA GLY A 71 -7.13 9.94 -13.36
C GLY A 71 -5.64 10.10 -13.71
N ASP A 72 -4.79 10.37 -12.71
CA ASP A 72 -3.36 10.61 -12.88
C ASP A 72 -2.60 9.27 -12.96
N VAL A 73 -2.55 8.70 -14.16
CA VAL A 73 -1.93 7.39 -14.41
C VAL A 73 -0.43 7.40 -14.12
N GLU A 74 0.31 8.41 -14.58
CA GLU A 74 1.74 8.53 -14.32
C GLU A 74 2.02 8.64 -12.81
N GLY A 75 1.23 9.47 -12.10
CA GLY A 75 1.28 9.54 -10.65
C GLY A 75 0.99 8.20 -9.98
N CYS A 76 0.01 7.44 -10.47
CA CYS A 76 -0.29 6.10 -9.95
C CYS A 76 0.88 5.14 -10.11
N VAL A 77 1.55 5.13 -11.28
CA VAL A 77 2.72 4.26 -11.53
C VAL A 77 3.84 4.59 -10.53
N MET A 78 4.23 5.86 -10.42
CA MET A 78 5.30 6.28 -9.50
C MET A 78 4.99 5.98 -8.03
N LEU A 79 3.73 6.15 -7.62
CA LEU A 79 3.29 5.88 -6.25
C LEU A 79 3.26 4.37 -5.95
N VAL A 80 2.91 3.53 -6.92
CA VAL A 80 2.97 2.07 -6.75
C VAL A 80 4.42 1.58 -6.62
N GLU A 81 5.36 2.13 -7.40
CA GLU A 81 6.79 1.81 -7.23
C GLU A 81 7.29 2.21 -5.82
N SER A 82 6.93 3.41 -5.36
CA SER A 82 7.31 3.89 -4.02
C SER A 82 6.71 3.04 -2.90
N LEU A 83 5.47 2.56 -3.09
CA LEU A 83 4.81 1.64 -2.16
C LEU A 83 5.51 0.26 -2.12
N ASP A 84 6.02 -0.24 -3.25
CA ASP A 84 6.74 -1.52 -3.31
C ASP A 84 8.06 -1.46 -2.53
N ASP A 85 8.79 -0.35 -2.65
CA ASP A 85 10.00 -0.08 -1.87
C ASP A 85 9.69 0.00 -0.36
N ALA A 86 8.66 0.76 0.02
CA ALA A 86 8.24 0.89 1.41
C ALA A 86 7.73 -0.45 2.00
N GLN A 87 7.02 -1.25 1.21
CA GLN A 87 6.57 -2.59 1.61
C GLN A 87 7.76 -3.53 1.85
N THR A 88 8.77 -3.49 0.98
CA THR A 88 9.97 -4.31 1.11
C THR A 88 10.71 -4.02 2.42
N PHE A 89 10.78 -2.75 2.82
CA PHE A 89 11.35 -2.36 4.10
C PHE A 89 10.55 -2.90 5.28
N CYS A 90 9.23 -2.67 5.27
CA CYS A 90 8.31 -3.20 6.28
C CYS A 90 8.44 -4.74 6.41
N HIS A 91 8.52 -5.46 5.28
CA HIS A 91 8.66 -6.92 5.23
C HIS A 91 9.96 -7.47 5.81
N ARG A 92 11.07 -6.74 5.67
CA ARG A 92 12.34 -7.12 6.31
C ARG A 92 12.25 -6.99 7.82
N THR A 93 11.62 -5.93 8.31
CA THR A 93 11.44 -5.67 9.75
C THR A 93 10.39 -6.59 10.39
N PHE A 94 9.40 -7.10 9.62
CA PHE A 94 8.39 -8.06 10.10
C PHE A 94 8.84 -9.51 10.25
N ARG A 95 10.07 -9.85 9.83
CA ARG A 95 10.51 -11.25 9.76
C ARG A 95 11.09 -11.77 11.08
N GLU A 96 11.12 -10.95 12.12
CA GLU A 96 11.56 -11.30 13.48
C GLU A 96 10.39 -11.41 14.48
#